data_AF-A0A2M9C2C8-F1
#
_entry.id   AF-A0A2M9C2C8-F1
#
_cell.length_a   1.000
_cell.length_b   1.000
_cell.length_c   1.000
_cell.angle_alpha   90.00
_cell.angle_beta   90.00
_cell.angle_gamma   90.00
#
_symmetry.space_group_name_H-M   'P 1'
#
loop_
_entity.id
_entity.type
_entity.pdbx_description
1 polymer ?
#
loop_
_entity_poly.entity_id
_entity_poly.type
_entity_poly.pdbx_seq_one_letter_code
_entity_poly.pdbx_strand_id
1 'polypeptide(L)'
;MKLIRNTASFKTFNYVVGYEKNYLIEALKTNQIPNPEKYCDKIFINEFYLLPILTNEIEEYLKENLKRILKNDVSNFDGTFERYSMFSRWGGGNIFKSIHNLRDAKRFLNEIFISVRNVKDEVDLGDFIIIKLLKFCYNDVYFLIYSNRNKFIANDDNLGYRHNGGVRRISLKKDDKNCSYDFSESILKKYLEEKKLYDDIQLENLRVLFQVLFLERSKEPLAFGFNHNFYKYFNDEIDDSEIPVKEYQKVLNSNWNTIIESIKKWQVQGKLFGLSAHLYHTYIRDFDTKDKFENYLRLLFYLGALEEKERNLNFHLDFDYVDRCISNYESRISKKFYGGNVQEYRVFLLSLFYYAKFPYIFETRICKYLYKGVYDSEDDALTKQDIKDFVVYEFRNFIEVMEYDNNNFFDLFNRSTLLENYQQEIGSNVWYERELILPEIKELSKLVITRFPDQFLTDILDDGGRKKYSKDNQKQIIGINSFVLKIFPSYDDFIEFIRTEVNDQSSVFKNEFLEFADKLPTKDDFISYDFTYLPIKNKLIEIWTKRSEIYP
;
A
#
# COMPACT_ATOMS: atom_id res chain seq x y z
N MET A 1 -38.32 52.87 -18.21
CA MET A 1 -39.71 53.10 -18.64
C MET A 1 -39.86 53.84 -19.97
N LYS A 2 -39.05 54.87 -20.30
CA LYS A 2 -39.14 55.58 -21.61
C LYS A 2 -38.96 54.65 -22.83
N LEU A 3 -38.18 53.57 -22.72
CA LEU A 3 -37.99 52.58 -23.80
C LEU A 3 -39.28 51.83 -24.15
N ILE A 4 -39.95 51.22 -23.17
CA ILE A 4 -41.17 50.41 -23.36
C ILE A 4 -42.31 51.26 -23.92
N ARG A 5 -42.49 52.48 -23.40
CA ARG A 5 -43.57 53.38 -23.85
C ARG A 5 -43.35 53.90 -25.28
N ASN A 6 -42.10 54.08 -25.71
CA ASN A 6 -41.77 54.54 -27.06
C ASN A 6 -41.76 53.41 -28.11
N THR A 7 -41.65 52.14 -27.71
CA THR A 7 -41.72 50.99 -28.62
C THR A 7 -43.09 50.26 -28.60
N ALA A 8 -43.93 50.50 -27.58
CA ALA A 8 -45.23 49.83 -27.43
C ALA A 8 -46.32 50.24 -28.45
N SER A 9 -46.02 51.08 -29.45
CA SER A 9 -47.00 51.45 -30.49
C SER A 9 -47.05 50.48 -31.69
N PHE A 10 -46.28 49.39 -31.69
CA PHE A 10 -46.33 48.38 -32.75
C PHE A 10 -47.33 47.27 -32.39
N LYS A 11 -48.34 47.10 -33.25
CA LYS A 11 -49.55 46.26 -33.05
C LYS A 11 -49.28 44.74 -32.91
N THR A 12 -48.03 44.31 -32.93
CA THR A 12 -47.62 42.89 -33.08
C THR A 12 -46.61 42.39 -32.06
N PHE A 13 -46.21 43.18 -31.05
CA PHE A 13 -45.22 42.74 -30.06
C PHE A 13 -45.84 42.45 -28.69
N ASN A 14 -45.56 41.25 -28.17
CA ASN A 14 -45.74 40.91 -26.76
C ASN A 14 -44.44 41.19 -26.02
N TYR A 15 -44.49 42.04 -25.00
CA TYR A 15 -43.34 42.36 -24.16
C TYR A 15 -43.34 41.48 -22.91
N VAL A 16 -42.27 40.72 -22.71
CA VAL A 16 -42.02 39.98 -21.46
C VAL A 16 -40.92 40.72 -20.71
N VAL A 17 -41.21 41.09 -19.46
CA VAL A 17 -40.31 41.89 -18.63
C VAL A 17 -40.03 41.14 -17.33
N GLY A 18 -38.76 40.82 -17.07
CA GLY A 18 -38.30 40.34 -15.77
C GLY A 18 -37.90 41.52 -14.89
N TYR A 19 -38.46 41.61 -13.69
CA TYR A 19 -38.14 42.66 -12.73
C TYR A 19 -38.34 42.18 -11.28
N GLU A 20 -37.66 42.83 -10.33
CA GLU A 20 -37.86 42.61 -8.90
C GLU A 20 -38.84 43.65 -8.37
N LYS A 21 -40.00 43.20 -7.88
CA LYS A 21 -41.15 44.08 -7.60
C LYS A 21 -40.85 45.09 -6.49
N ASN A 22 -40.14 44.68 -5.44
CA ASN A 22 -39.84 45.59 -4.33
C ASN A 22 -38.81 46.63 -4.75
N TYR A 23 -37.74 46.24 -5.43
CA TYR A 23 -36.79 47.20 -6.01
C TYR A 23 -37.46 48.20 -6.96
N LEU A 24 -38.38 47.75 -7.82
CA LEU A 24 -39.12 48.65 -8.70
C LEU A 24 -40.00 49.63 -7.90
N ILE A 25 -40.72 49.14 -6.89
CA ILE A 25 -41.54 49.97 -6.00
C ILE A 25 -40.68 51.01 -5.30
N GLU A 26 -39.53 50.62 -4.74
CA GLU A 26 -38.60 51.54 -4.07
C GLU A 26 -37.97 52.55 -5.04
N ALA A 27 -37.65 52.13 -6.27
CA ALA A 27 -37.18 53.04 -7.30
C ALA A 27 -38.28 54.06 -7.70
N LEU A 28 -39.54 53.64 -7.81
CA LEU A 28 -40.68 54.51 -8.09
C LEU A 28 -40.96 55.49 -6.94
N LYS A 29 -40.82 55.04 -5.68
CA LYS A 29 -40.88 55.90 -4.48
C LYS A 29 -39.78 56.96 -4.52
N THR A 30 -38.55 56.54 -4.80
CA THR A 30 -37.38 57.43 -4.89
C THR A 30 -37.58 58.51 -5.97
N ASN A 31 -38.28 58.16 -7.06
CA ASN A 31 -38.63 59.09 -8.14
C ASN A 31 -39.95 59.85 -7.90
N GLN A 32 -40.47 59.86 -6.66
CA GLN A 32 -41.67 60.62 -6.24
C GLN A 32 -42.93 60.28 -7.05
N ILE A 33 -43.04 59.05 -7.56
CA ILE A 33 -44.25 58.59 -8.25
C ILE A 33 -45.33 58.28 -7.20
N PRO A 34 -46.52 58.92 -7.25
CA PRO A 34 -47.59 58.66 -6.30
C PRO A 34 -48.21 57.28 -6.52
N ASN A 35 -48.50 56.58 -5.42
CA ASN A 35 -49.00 55.19 -5.38
C ASN A 35 -48.17 54.22 -6.24
N PRO A 36 -46.87 54.03 -5.94
CA PRO A 36 -45.94 53.20 -6.72
C PRO A 36 -46.46 51.78 -7.02
N GLU A 37 -47.07 51.14 -6.02
CA GLU A 37 -47.63 49.80 -6.12
C GLU A 37 -48.71 49.71 -7.20
N LYS A 38 -49.69 50.64 -7.18
CA LYS A 38 -50.77 50.71 -8.19
C LYS A 38 -50.29 51.23 -9.55
N TYR A 39 -49.14 51.89 -9.57
CA TYR A 39 -48.55 52.39 -10.81
C TYR A 39 -47.94 51.25 -11.64
N CYS A 40 -47.38 50.22 -10.98
CA CYS A 40 -46.89 49.00 -11.64
C CYS A 40 -47.99 48.28 -12.45
N ASP A 41 -49.21 48.22 -11.92
CA ASP A 41 -50.38 47.58 -12.56
C ASP A 41 -50.75 48.23 -13.92
N LYS A 42 -50.34 49.49 -14.15
CA LYS A 42 -50.56 50.18 -15.44
C LYS A 42 -49.58 49.76 -16.52
N ILE A 43 -48.45 49.16 -16.13
CA ILE A 43 -47.36 48.76 -17.04
C ILE A 43 -47.42 47.25 -17.27
N PHE A 44 -47.64 46.49 -16.20
CA PHE A 44 -47.70 45.04 -16.23
C PHE A 44 -49.15 44.59 -16.09
N ILE A 45 -49.78 44.29 -17.24
CA ILE A 45 -51.18 43.86 -17.31
C ILE A 45 -51.35 42.47 -16.66
N ASN A 46 -50.39 41.57 -16.90
CA ASN A 46 -50.34 40.24 -16.29
C ASN A 46 -48.98 40.06 -15.61
N GLU A 47 -49.00 39.79 -14.31
CA GLU A 47 -47.82 39.45 -13.53
C GLU A 47 -47.83 37.98 -13.18
N PHE A 48 -46.71 37.31 -13.45
CA PHE A 48 -46.48 35.93 -13.04
C PHE A 48 -45.36 35.92 -12.01
N TYR A 49 -45.69 35.46 -10.80
CA TYR A 49 -44.66 35.21 -9.79
C TYR A 49 -43.89 33.97 -10.22
N LEU A 50 -42.57 34.10 -10.33
CA LEU A 50 -41.71 32.94 -10.47
C LEU A 50 -41.75 32.18 -9.14
N LEU A 51 -42.26 30.95 -9.17
CA LEU A 51 -42.21 30.09 -8.00
C LEU A 51 -40.73 29.83 -7.65
N PRO A 52 -40.38 29.83 -6.35
CA PRO A 52 -39.04 29.46 -5.93
C PRO A 52 -38.78 28.02 -6.37
N ILE A 53 -37.66 27.82 -7.07
CA ILE A 53 -37.23 26.49 -7.50
C ILE A 53 -36.87 25.69 -6.23
N LEU A 54 -37.47 24.52 -6.10
CA LEU A 54 -37.20 23.63 -4.96
C LEU A 54 -35.85 22.93 -5.17
N THR A 55 -35.16 22.63 -4.07
CA THR A 55 -33.87 21.92 -4.14
C THR A 55 -33.99 20.57 -4.87
N ASN A 56 -35.11 19.86 -4.70
CA ASN A 56 -35.37 18.60 -5.41
C ASN A 56 -35.45 18.78 -6.93
N GLU A 57 -35.97 19.91 -7.42
CA GLU A 57 -36.03 20.19 -8.87
C GLU A 57 -34.63 20.45 -9.44
N ILE A 58 -33.76 21.09 -8.65
CA ILE A 58 -32.34 21.29 -9.01
C ILE A 58 -31.62 19.94 -9.06
N GLU A 59 -31.85 19.07 -8.08
CA GLU A 59 -31.27 17.72 -8.05
C GLU A 59 -31.70 16.88 -9.24
N GLU A 60 -33.00 16.87 -9.54
CA GLU A 60 -33.53 16.14 -10.68
C GLU A 60 -32.95 16.68 -11.99
N TYR A 61 -32.88 18.00 -12.14
CA TYR A 61 -32.22 18.65 -13.28
C TYR A 61 -30.75 18.25 -13.41
N LEU A 62 -29.99 18.23 -12.30
CA LEU A 62 -28.58 17.81 -12.29
C LEU A 62 -28.44 16.33 -12.66
N LYS A 63 -29.26 15.47 -12.07
CA LYS A 63 -29.25 14.02 -12.33
C LYS A 63 -29.52 13.73 -13.80
N GLU A 64 -30.59 14.27 -14.37
CA GLU A 64 -30.95 14.03 -15.78
C GLU A 64 -29.85 14.52 -16.74
N ASN A 65 -29.30 15.71 -16.49
CA ASN A 65 -28.28 16.28 -17.36
C ASN A 65 -26.92 15.60 -17.22
N LEU A 66 -26.53 15.18 -16.01
CA LEU A 66 -25.32 14.37 -15.80
C LEU A 66 -25.45 13.01 -16.50
N LYS A 67 -26.61 12.36 -16.40
CA LYS A 67 -26.87 11.09 -17.11
C LYS A 67 -26.69 11.25 -18.62
N ARG A 68 -27.20 12.36 -19.18
CA ARG A 68 -27.05 12.69 -20.60
C ARG A 68 -25.61 12.99 -21.00
N ILE A 69 -24.88 13.77 -20.19
CA ILE A 69 -23.47 14.11 -20.41
C ILE A 69 -22.61 12.84 -20.45
N LEU A 70 -22.86 11.93 -19.52
CA LEU A 70 -22.12 10.69 -19.36
C LEU A 70 -22.61 9.57 -20.28
N LYS A 71 -23.67 9.78 -21.08
CA LYS A 71 -24.19 8.85 -22.10
C LYS A 71 -24.44 7.40 -21.64
N ASN A 72 -24.72 7.18 -20.36
CA ASN A 72 -24.76 5.85 -19.73
C ASN A 72 -23.42 5.06 -19.76
N ASP A 73 -22.29 5.70 -20.10
CA ASP A 73 -20.96 5.07 -20.10
C ASP A 73 -20.46 4.73 -18.69
N VAL A 74 -21.05 5.34 -17.66
CA VAL A 74 -20.60 5.15 -16.28
C VAL A 74 -21.40 4.05 -15.61
N SER A 75 -20.73 2.93 -15.35
CA SER A 75 -21.22 1.88 -14.47
C SER A 75 -21.57 2.51 -13.11
N ASN A 76 -22.76 2.20 -12.59
CA ASN A 76 -23.25 2.67 -11.29
C ASN A 76 -23.71 4.14 -11.17
N PHE A 77 -24.08 4.80 -12.28
CA PHE A 77 -24.68 6.15 -12.23
C PHE A 77 -25.92 6.22 -11.30
N ASP A 78 -26.89 5.32 -11.49
CA ASP A 78 -28.13 5.34 -10.71
C ASP A 78 -27.87 5.02 -9.22
N GLY A 79 -26.95 4.08 -8.92
CA GLY A 79 -26.55 3.77 -7.54
C GLY A 79 -25.80 4.91 -6.84
N THR A 80 -25.07 5.75 -7.59
CA THR A 80 -24.43 6.97 -7.05
C THR A 80 -25.48 7.96 -6.53
N PHE A 81 -26.52 8.25 -7.31
CA PHE A 81 -27.59 9.15 -6.88
C PHE A 81 -28.49 8.53 -5.82
N GLU A 82 -28.65 7.22 -5.82
CA GLU A 82 -29.34 6.50 -4.76
C GLU A 82 -28.60 6.64 -3.42
N ARG A 83 -27.26 6.47 -3.41
CA ARG A 83 -26.41 6.72 -2.23
C ARG A 83 -26.63 8.12 -1.65
N TYR A 84 -26.67 9.15 -2.50
CA TYR A 84 -26.94 10.53 -2.06
C TYR A 84 -28.34 10.70 -1.48
N SER A 85 -29.35 10.11 -2.12
CA SER A 85 -30.74 10.17 -1.66
C SER A 85 -30.91 9.46 -0.31
N MET A 86 -30.31 8.27 -0.13
CA MET A 86 -30.34 7.54 1.14
C MET A 86 -29.67 8.35 2.26
N PHE A 87 -28.48 8.89 2.00
CA PHE A 87 -27.76 9.73 2.96
C PHE A 87 -28.58 10.95 3.41
N SER A 88 -29.21 11.64 2.45
CA SER A 88 -30.10 12.78 2.73
C SER A 88 -31.32 12.37 3.57
N ARG A 89 -31.97 11.24 3.24
CA ARG A 89 -33.15 10.72 3.96
C ARG A 89 -32.86 10.29 5.39
N TRP A 90 -31.65 9.85 5.69
CA TRP A 90 -31.23 9.48 7.05
C TRP A 90 -30.69 10.66 7.87
N GLY A 91 -30.96 11.90 7.42
CA GLY A 91 -30.59 13.10 8.16
C GLY A 91 -29.15 13.55 7.93
N GLY A 92 -28.42 12.94 6.98
CA GLY A 92 -27.05 13.33 6.61
C GLY A 92 -26.98 14.66 5.85
N GLY A 93 -28.09 15.14 5.31
CA GLY A 93 -28.17 16.38 4.53
C GLY A 93 -27.96 16.17 3.02
N ASN A 94 -28.06 17.26 2.27
CA ASN A 94 -28.07 17.23 0.81
C ASN A 94 -26.78 17.83 0.23
N ILE A 95 -26.03 17.05 -0.54
CA ILE A 95 -24.75 17.49 -1.13
C ILE A 95 -24.92 18.66 -2.12
N PHE A 96 -26.10 18.80 -2.74
CA PHE A 96 -26.39 19.86 -3.71
C PHE A 96 -26.97 21.12 -3.05
N LYS A 97 -27.02 21.19 -1.72
CA LYS A 97 -27.60 22.33 -0.98
C LYS A 97 -26.98 23.70 -1.32
N SER A 98 -25.73 23.69 -1.78
CA SER A 98 -24.98 24.88 -2.20
C SER A 98 -25.30 25.34 -3.64
N ILE A 99 -26.10 24.59 -4.40
CA ILE A 99 -26.59 24.98 -5.73
C ILE A 99 -27.96 25.65 -5.57
N HIS A 100 -28.02 26.96 -5.73
CA HIS A 100 -29.20 27.74 -5.35
C HIS A 100 -30.25 27.87 -6.46
N ASN A 101 -29.86 27.72 -7.72
CA ASN A 101 -30.76 27.90 -8.86
C ASN A 101 -30.27 27.11 -10.09
N LEU A 102 -31.12 27.04 -11.12
CA LEU A 102 -30.82 26.32 -12.37
C LEU A 102 -29.64 26.90 -13.16
N ARG A 103 -29.32 28.20 -12.98
CA ARG A 103 -28.14 28.80 -13.62
C ARG A 103 -26.86 28.26 -13.00
N ASP A 104 -26.82 28.14 -11.67
CA ASP A 104 -25.69 27.54 -10.95
C ASP A 104 -25.55 26.07 -11.32
N ALA A 105 -26.68 25.33 -11.35
CA ALA A 105 -26.70 23.94 -11.80
C ALA A 105 -26.14 23.78 -13.21
N LYS A 106 -26.55 24.64 -14.16
CA LYS A 106 -26.02 24.62 -15.53
C LYS A 106 -24.52 24.93 -15.60
N ARG A 107 -24.02 25.88 -14.80
CA ARG A 107 -22.58 26.19 -14.74
C ARG A 107 -21.78 25.03 -14.18
N PHE A 108 -22.27 24.40 -13.11
CA PHE A 108 -21.67 23.22 -12.51
C PHE A 108 -21.61 22.03 -13.49
N LEU A 109 -22.71 21.78 -14.24
CA LEU A 109 -22.73 20.75 -15.29
C LEU A 109 -21.67 20.98 -16.37
N ASN A 110 -21.46 22.24 -16.78
CA ASN A 110 -20.43 22.58 -17.75
C ASN A 110 -19.01 22.32 -17.22
N GLU A 111 -18.78 22.60 -15.94
CA GLU A 111 -17.49 22.30 -15.29
C GLU A 111 -17.23 20.79 -15.28
N ILE A 112 -18.18 20.00 -14.78
CA ILE A 112 -18.06 18.53 -14.75
C ILE A 112 -17.82 17.97 -16.15
N PHE A 113 -18.58 18.43 -17.16
CA PHE A 113 -18.46 17.96 -18.53
C PHE A 113 -17.03 18.05 -19.05
N ILE A 114 -16.33 19.13 -18.72
CA ILE A 114 -14.94 19.36 -19.13
C ILE A 114 -14.00 18.48 -18.31
N SER A 115 -14.13 18.50 -16.99
CA SER A 115 -13.22 17.82 -16.06
C SER A 115 -13.29 16.30 -16.16
N VAL A 116 -14.47 15.71 -16.37
CA VAL A 116 -14.62 14.24 -16.34
C VAL A 116 -14.04 13.55 -17.58
N ARG A 117 -13.83 14.28 -18.69
CA ARG A 117 -13.51 13.71 -20.00
C ARG A 117 -12.26 12.81 -19.99
N ASN A 118 -11.25 13.20 -19.23
CA ASN A 118 -9.95 12.52 -19.20
C ASN A 118 -9.85 11.45 -18.11
N VAL A 119 -10.75 11.47 -17.12
CA VAL A 119 -10.65 10.64 -15.92
C VAL A 119 -11.89 9.79 -15.66
N LYS A 120 -12.89 9.80 -16.55
CA LYS A 120 -14.18 9.12 -16.36
C LYS A 120 -14.09 7.64 -15.99
N ASP A 121 -13.04 6.95 -16.45
CA ASP A 121 -12.80 5.53 -16.22
C ASP A 121 -11.80 5.27 -15.07
N GLU A 122 -11.34 6.34 -14.41
CA GLU A 122 -10.20 6.34 -13.48
C GLU A 122 -10.55 6.92 -12.10
N VAL A 123 -11.81 7.35 -11.91
CA VAL A 123 -12.35 7.89 -10.66
C VAL A 123 -13.72 7.28 -10.36
N ASP A 124 -14.07 7.22 -9.07
CA ASP A 124 -15.44 6.98 -8.63
C ASP A 124 -16.28 8.23 -8.94
N LEU A 125 -17.35 8.06 -9.72
CA LEU A 125 -18.18 9.18 -10.17
C LEU A 125 -18.78 9.95 -8.99
N GLY A 126 -19.17 9.24 -7.92
CA GLY A 126 -19.79 9.87 -6.77
C GLY A 126 -18.81 10.79 -6.07
N ASP A 127 -17.67 10.25 -5.68
CA ASP A 127 -16.62 11.04 -5.04
C ASP A 127 -16.15 12.19 -5.95
N PHE A 128 -16.12 11.98 -7.28
CA PHE A 128 -15.71 13.01 -8.24
C PHE A 128 -16.69 14.18 -8.29
N ILE A 129 -18.00 13.91 -8.31
CA ILE A 129 -19.04 14.94 -8.23
C ILE A 129 -18.85 15.79 -6.98
N ILE A 130 -18.55 15.18 -5.83
CA ILE A 130 -18.36 15.91 -4.57
C ILE A 130 -17.10 16.78 -4.62
N ILE A 131 -15.99 16.28 -5.16
CA ILE A 131 -14.77 17.08 -5.35
C ILE A 131 -15.02 18.25 -6.31
N LYS A 132 -15.83 18.07 -7.36
CA LYS A 132 -16.22 19.19 -8.23
C LYS A 132 -17.20 20.14 -7.57
N LEU A 133 -18.09 19.68 -6.68
CA LEU A 133 -18.91 20.58 -5.86
C LEU A 133 -18.04 21.44 -4.94
N LEU A 134 -16.98 20.86 -4.34
CA LEU A 134 -16.01 21.62 -3.57
C LEU A 134 -15.29 22.66 -4.44
N LYS A 135 -14.83 22.29 -5.64
CA LYS A 135 -14.20 23.25 -6.58
C LYS A 135 -15.14 24.38 -6.99
N PHE A 136 -16.40 24.05 -7.30
CA PHE A 136 -17.41 25.00 -7.77
C PHE A 136 -17.91 25.96 -6.68
N CYS A 137 -18.28 25.43 -5.51
CA CYS A 137 -18.91 26.19 -4.43
C CYS A 137 -17.91 26.73 -3.39
N TYR A 138 -16.79 26.03 -3.19
CA TYR A 138 -15.83 26.25 -2.11
C TYR A 138 -14.38 26.20 -2.60
N ASN A 139 -14.10 26.93 -3.68
CA ASN A 139 -12.81 26.88 -4.39
C ASN A 139 -11.59 27.11 -3.46
N ASP A 140 -11.72 27.98 -2.45
CA ASP A 140 -10.64 28.22 -1.48
C ASP A 140 -10.34 26.96 -0.65
N VAL A 141 -11.36 26.22 -0.23
CA VAL A 141 -11.20 24.92 0.48
C VAL A 141 -10.57 23.89 -0.44
N TYR A 142 -11.04 23.80 -1.68
CA TYR A 142 -10.48 22.91 -2.68
C TYR A 142 -8.98 23.15 -2.87
N PHE A 143 -8.59 24.40 -3.12
CA PHE A 143 -7.19 24.78 -3.31
C PHE A 143 -6.36 24.58 -2.04
N LEU A 144 -6.93 24.90 -0.87
CA LEU A 144 -6.27 24.72 0.42
C LEU A 144 -5.90 23.26 0.67
N ILE A 145 -6.81 22.32 0.39
CA ILE A 145 -6.56 20.88 0.53
C ILE A 145 -5.54 20.40 -0.50
N TYR A 146 -5.70 20.80 -1.76
CA TYR A 146 -4.79 20.43 -2.83
C TYR A 146 -3.34 20.84 -2.54
N SER A 147 -3.12 22.13 -2.25
CA SER A 147 -1.78 22.69 -2.03
C SER A 147 -1.17 22.30 -0.68
N ASN A 148 -1.99 21.90 0.31
CA ASN A 148 -1.53 21.58 1.66
C ASN A 148 -2.01 20.19 2.11
N ARG A 149 -1.96 19.20 1.23
CA ARG A 149 -2.43 17.83 1.50
C ARG A 149 -2.04 17.33 2.89
N ASN A 150 -0.75 17.32 3.21
CA ASN A 150 -0.24 16.74 4.47
C ASN A 150 -0.63 17.52 5.75
N LYS A 151 -1.13 18.75 5.59
CA LYS A 151 -1.65 19.56 6.69
C LYS A 151 -3.09 19.19 7.05
N PHE A 152 -3.92 18.90 6.05
CA PHE A 152 -5.36 18.71 6.24
C PHE A 152 -5.84 17.27 6.04
N ILE A 153 -5.06 16.46 5.31
CA ILE A 153 -5.34 15.06 4.99
C ILE A 153 -4.27 14.18 5.64
N ALA A 154 -4.71 13.10 6.29
CA ALA A 154 -3.85 12.08 6.89
C ALA A 154 -4.13 10.72 6.24
N ASN A 155 -3.11 9.86 6.23
CA ASN A 155 -3.32 8.44 5.96
C ASN A 155 -3.89 7.80 7.22
N ASP A 156 -4.96 7.01 7.09
CA ASP A 156 -5.48 6.21 8.19
C ASP A 156 -4.70 4.90 8.29
N ASP A 157 -3.79 4.85 9.27
CA ASP A 157 -2.96 3.70 9.59
C ASP A 157 -3.63 2.73 10.60
N ASN A 158 -4.85 2.99 11.08
CA ASN A 158 -5.52 2.19 12.12
C ASN A 158 -6.35 1.01 11.58
N LEU A 159 -6.61 0.95 10.27
CA LEU A 159 -7.55 0.00 9.67
C LEU A 159 -6.90 -1.29 9.10
N GLY A 160 -5.74 -1.69 9.59
CA GLY A 160 -5.06 -2.92 9.11
C GLY A 160 -4.47 -2.82 7.69
N TYR A 161 -4.64 -1.69 7.01
CA TYR A 161 -4.04 -1.39 5.68
C TYR A 161 -2.56 -0.99 5.74
N ARG A 162 -1.90 -1.16 6.89
CA ARG A 162 -0.44 -0.96 7.01
C ARG A 162 0.34 -1.89 6.07
N HIS A 163 -0.30 -3.02 5.69
CA HIS A 163 0.28 -4.14 4.95
C HIS A 163 -0.15 -4.21 3.46
N ASN A 164 -0.36 -3.07 2.81
CA ASN A 164 -0.74 -3.01 1.39
C ASN A 164 0.25 -2.20 0.56
N GLY A 165 1.56 -2.34 0.79
CA GLY A 165 2.62 -1.76 -0.06
C GLY A 165 2.46 -0.26 -0.40
N GLY A 166 1.86 0.52 0.50
CA GLY A 166 1.63 1.95 0.31
C GLY A 166 0.21 2.36 -0.07
N VAL A 167 -0.71 1.43 -0.36
CA VAL A 167 -2.14 1.73 -0.56
C VAL A 167 -2.84 1.92 0.77
N ARG A 168 -3.15 3.17 1.10
CA ARG A 168 -3.71 3.56 2.39
C ARG A 168 -5.00 4.34 2.21
N ARG A 169 -5.89 4.22 3.18
CA ARG A 169 -7.05 5.11 3.26
C ARG A 169 -6.61 6.51 3.65
N ILE A 170 -7.32 7.52 3.17
CA ILE A 170 -7.14 8.91 3.57
C ILE A 170 -8.41 9.47 4.21
N SER A 171 -8.20 10.45 5.08
CA SER A 171 -9.26 11.14 5.81
C SER A 171 -8.75 12.49 6.32
N LEU A 172 -9.61 13.25 7.01
CA LEU A 172 -9.24 14.55 7.56
C LEU A 172 -8.30 14.38 8.76
N LYS A 173 -7.35 15.30 8.90
CA LYS A 173 -6.38 15.30 10.01
C LYS A 173 -6.96 15.93 11.28
N LYS A 174 -6.59 15.37 12.44
CA LYS A 174 -6.88 15.87 13.79
C LYS A 174 -5.58 16.22 14.54
N ASP A 175 -5.65 17.09 15.56
CA ASP A 175 -4.48 17.67 16.26
C ASP A 175 -3.56 16.66 16.96
N ASP A 176 -4.06 15.47 17.28
CA ASP A 176 -3.38 14.40 18.02
C ASP A 176 -2.67 13.36 17.12
N LYS A 177 -2.38 13.72 15.86
CA LYS A 177 -1.87 12.82 14.80
C LYS A 177 -2.85 11.71 14.37
N ASN A 178 -4.07 11.67 14.93
CA ASN A 178 -5.10 10.78 14.45
C ASN A 178 -5.81 11.36 13.21
N CYS A 179 -6.42 10.45 12.47
CA CYS A 179 -7.41 10.75 11.44
C CYS A 179 -8.81 10.91 12.05
N SER A 180 -9.63 11.77 11.47
CA SER A 180 -11.07 11.82 11.72
C SER A 180 -11.85 11.74 10.42
N TYR A 181 -12.96 11.00 10.50
CA TYR A 181 -13.95 10.94 9.43
C TYR A 181 -15.00 12.05 9.56
N ASP A 182 -15.02 12.75 10.70
CA ASP A 182 -15.92 13.87 10.96
C ASP A 182 -15.21 15.20 10.71
N PHE A 183 -15.78 15.99 9.80
CA PHE A 183 -15.33 17.35 9.52
C PHE A 183 -15.35 18.24 10.77
N SER A 184 -16.29 18.00 11.68
CA SER A 184 -16.48 18.77 12.92
C SER A 184 -15.27 18.74 13.85
N GLU A 185 -14.47 17.68 13.78
CA GLU A 185 -13.28 17.49 14.61
C GLU A 185 -11.97 17.83 13.88
N SER A 186 -12.06 18.21 12.61
CA SER A 186 -10.89 18.33 11.73
C SER A 186 -10.12 19.63 11.95
N ILE A 187 -8.80 19.56 11.70
CA ILE A 187 -7.93 20.75 11.61
C ILE A 187 -8.42 21.70 10.52
N LEU A 188 -9.00 21.16 9.43
CA LEU A 188 -9.54 21.96 8.34
C LEU A 188 -10.67 22.87 8.83
N LYS A 189 -11.66 22.32 9.55
CA LYS A 189 -12.77 23.12 10.09
C LYS A 189 -12.26 24.21 11.03
N LYS A 190 -11.39 23.87 11.99
CA LYS A 190 -10.78 24.85 12.91
C LYS A 190 -10.11 25.99 12.16
N TYR A 191 -9.35 25.65 11.12
CA TYR A 191 -8.68 26.65 10.27
C TYR A 191 -9.70 27.57 9.56
N LEU A 192 -10.79 27.03 9.03
CA LEU A 192 -11.83 27.82 8.36
C LEU A 192 -12.56 28.76 9.32
N GLU A 193 -12.85 28.29 10.54
CA GLU A 193 -13.48 29.08 11.61
C GLU A 193 -12.55 30.21 12.10
N GLU A 194 -11.29 29.90 12.39
CA GLU A 194 -10.28 30.89 12.81
C GLU A 194 -10.08 32.01 11.78
N LYS A 195 -10.11 31.64 10.49
CA LYS A 195 -9.97 32.59 9.38
C LYS A 195 -11.28 33.26 8.98
N LYS A 196 -12.41 32.87 9.57
CA LYS A 196 -13.76 33.39 9.27
C LYS A 196 -14.07 33.42 7.77
N LEU A 197 -13.67 32.36 7.06
CA LEU A 197 -13.83 32.28 5.60
C LEU A 197 -15.27 31.94 5.19
N TYR A 198 -16.03 31.27 6.07
CA TYR A 198 -17.35 30.75 5.80
C TYR A 198 -18.29 30.99 7.00
N ASP A 199 -19.58 31.17 6.72
CA ASP A 199 -20.62 31.21 7.75
C ASP A 199 -21.03 29.80 8.22
N ASP A 200 -21.86 29.73 9.26
CA ASP A 200 -22.28 28.45 9.86
C ASP A 200 -23.03 27.55 8.86
N ILE A 201 -23.79 28.13 7.93
CA ILE A 201 -24.54 27.38 6.90
C ILE A 201 -23.57 26.78 5.87
N GLN A 202 -22.57 27.54 5.47
CA GLN A 202 -21.52 27.09 4.55
C GLN A 202 -20.63 26.02 5.20
N LEU A 203 -20.28 26.17 6.47
CA LEU A 203 -19.55 25.16 7.24
C LEU A 203 -20.37 23.87 7.37
N GLU A 204 -21.68 23.99 7.58
CA GLU A 204 -22.60 22.86 7.60
C GLU A 204 -22.66 22.13 6.26
N ASN A 205 -22.77 22.87 5.16
CA ASN A 205 -22.73 22.30 3.82
C ASN A 205 -21.39 21.60 3.53
N LEU A 206 -20.26 22.18 3.96
CA LEU A 206 -18.95 21.52 3.87
C LEU A 206 -18.91 20.22 4.68
N ARG A 207 -19.49 20.21 5.89
CA ARG A 207 -19.61 19.00 6.71
C ARG A 207 -20.31 17.87 5.94
N VAL A 208 -21.43 18.18 5.29
CA VAL A 208 -22.19 17.24 4.44
C VAL A 208 -21.32 16.64 3.34
N LEU A 209 -20.56 17.46 2.61
CA LEU A 209 -19.68 16.98 1.52
C LEU A 209 -18.58 16.05 2.05
N PHE A 210 -17.90 16.43 3.13
CA PHE A 210 -16.82 15.61 3.70
C PHE A 210 -17.32 14.34 4.37
N GLN A 211 -18.52 14.36 4.95
CA GLN A 211 -19.15 13.17 5.53
C GLN A 211 -19.41 12.13 4.44
N VAL A 212 -19.89 12.54 3.25
CA VAL A 212 -20.09 11.59 2.15
C VAL A 212 -18.75 11.07 1.61
N LEU A 213 -17.73 11.92 1.47
CA LEU A 213 -16.40 11.51 0.99
C LEU A 213 -15.68 10.53 1.92
N PHE A 214 -15.74 10.75 3.24
CA PHE A 214 -14.89 10.06 4.20
C PHE A 214 -15.66 9.10 5.13
N LEU A 215 -16.85 9.48 5.61
CA LEU A 215 -17.64 8.63 6.52
C LEU A 215 -18.44 7.57 5.74
N GLU A 216 -19.21 7.99 4.74
CA GLU A 216 -19.98 7.11 3.84
C GLU A 216 -19.14 6.61 2.66
N ARG A 217 -17.87 6.35 2.93
CA ARG A 217 -16.82 6.09 1.94
C ARG A 217 -17.12 4.90 1.02
N SER A 218 -16.79 5.07 -0.25
CA SER A 218 -16.77 3.98 -1.21
C SER A 218 -15.64 2.97 -0.90
N LYS A 219 -15.94 1.68 -1.08
CA LYS A 219 -14.96 0.58 -1.01
C LYS A 219 -14.32 0.29 -2.36
N GLU A 220 -14.77 0.97 -3.41
CA GLU A 220 -14.30 0.77 -4.77
C GLU A 220 -12.85 1.22 -4.93
N PRO A 221 -12.03 0.50 -5.72
CA PRO A 221 -10.62 0.84 -5.95
C PRO A 221 -10.37 2.28 -6.38
N LEU A 222 -11.30 2.86 -7.13
CA LEU A 222 -11.20 4.19 -7.69
C LEU A 222 -11.66 5.31 -6.75
N ALA A 223 -12.15 4.97 -5.55
CA ALA A 223 -12.67 5.92 -4.58
C ALA A 223 -11.61 6.97 -4.17
N PHE A 224 -12.05 8.20 -3.92
CA PHE A 224 -11.17 9.29 -3.48
C PHE A 224 -10.49 8.96 -2.14
N GLY A 225 -11.17 8.17 -1.30
CA GLY A 225 -10.69 7.77 0.01
C GLY A 225 -9.40 6.91 0.01
N PHE A 226 -8.79 6.61 -1.14
CA PHE A 226 -7.47 5.99 -1.22
C PHE A 226 -6.38 7.00 -1.59
N ASN A 227 -5.23 6.92 -0.91
CA ASN A 227 -4.14 7.89 -1.02
C ASN A 227 -3.58 8.04 -2.45
N HIS A 228 -3.44 6.93 -3.18
CA HIS A 228 -2.94 6.92 -4.55
C HIS A 228 -3.91 7.58 -5.53
N ASN A 229 -5.19 7.74 -5.16
CA ASN A 229 -6.17 8.40 -6.01
C ASN A 229 -6.23 9.92 -5.82
N PHE A 230 -5.53 10.48 -4.83
CA PHE A 230 -5.72 11.87 -4.42
C PHE A 230 -5.58 12.86 -5.60
N TYR A 231 -4.46 12.83 -6.32
CA TYR A 231 -4.14 13.88 -7.28
C TYR A 231 -5.03 13.88 -8.53
N LYS A 232 -5.44 12.71 -9.05
CA LYS A 232 -6.30 12.66 -10.24
C LYS A 232 -7.69 13.30 -10.05
N TYR A 233 -8.20 13.30 -8.82
CA TYR A 233 -9.47 14.01 -8.51
C TYR A 233 -9.31 15.54 -8.55
N PHE A 234 -8.11 16.05 -8.24
CA PHE A 234 -7.83 17.48 -8.23
C PHE A 234 -7.29 18.01 -9.57
N ASN A 235 -6.53 17.19 -10.31
CA ASN A 235 -5.88 17.62 -11.54
C ASN A 235 -6.73 17.39 -12.80
N ASP A 236 -7.81 16.59 -12.71
CA ASP A 236 -8.64 16.22 -13.87
C ASP A 236 -7.85 15.48 -14.96
N GLU A 237 -6.75 14.81 -14.57
CA GLU A 237 -5.87 14.03 -15.44
C GLU A 237 -5.21 12.88 -14.67
N ILE A 238 -4.67 11.93 -15.42
CA ILE A 238 -3.89 10.81 -14.92
C ILE A 238 -2.42 11.22 -14.99
N ASP A 239 -1.66 11.05 -13.91
CA ASP A 239 -0.22 11.34 -13.90
C ASP A 239 0.55 10.38 -14.83
N ASP A 240 1.63 10.87 -15.45
CA ASP A 240 2.46 10.08 -16.35
C ASP A 240 3.10 8.86 -15.67
N SER A 241 3.20 8.84 -14.33
CA SER A 241 3.70 7.71 -13.53
C SER A 241 2.61 6.66 -13.22
N GLU A 242 1.34 6.96 -13.47
CA GLU A 242 0.23 6.02 -13.25
C GLU A 242 0.02 5.10 -14.46
N ILE A 243 -0.65 3.98 -14.20
CA ILE A 243 -1.09 3.01 -15.21
C ILE A 243 -2.62 3.13 -15.30
N PRO A 244 -3.20 3.46 -16.48
CA PRO A 244 -4.65 3.50 -16.63
C PRO A 244 -5.30 2.15 -16.30
N VAL A 245 -6.49 2.15 -15.68
CA VAL A 245 -7.22 0.92 -15.31
C VAL A 245 -7.43 0.01 -16.51
N LYS A 246 -7.83 0.59 -17.65
CA LYS A 246 -8.05 -0.17 -18.90
C LYS A 246 -6.77 -0.81 -19.42
N GLU A 247 -5.63 -0.15 -19.27
CA GLU A 247 -4.33 -0.69 -19.67
C GLU A 247 -3.96 -1.87 -18.76
N TYR A 248 -4.07 -1.69 -17.44
CA TYR A 248 -3.79 -2.75 -16.46
C TYR A 248 -4.66 -4.00 -16.70
N GLN A 249 -5.97 -3.82 -16.82
CA GLN A 249 -6.91 -4.93 -17.06
C GLN A 249 -6.62 -5.64 -18.39
N LYS A 250 -6.25 -4.90 -19.43
CA LYS A 250 -5.86 -5.50 -20.72
C LYS A 250 -4.62 -6.36 -20.59
N VAL A 251 -3.62 -5.89 -19.83
CA VAL A 251 -2.37 -6.65 -19.58
C VAL A 251 -2.66 -7.90 -18.76
N LEU A 252 -3.42 -7.81 -17.66
CA LEU A 252 -3.77 -8.99 -16.86
C LEU A 252 -4.58 -10.06 -17.62
N ASN A 253 -5.39 -9.63 -18.61
CA ASN A 253 -6.15 -10.55 -19.45
C ASN A 253 -5.36 -11.11 -20.64
N SER A 254 -4.08 -10.77 -20.77
CA SER A 254 -3.20 -11.26 -21.84
C SER A 254 -2.41 -12.51 -21.42
N ASN A 255 -1.67 -13.09 -22.36
CA ASN A 255 -0.80 -14.23 -22.06
C ASN A 255 0.45 -13.80 -21.26
N TRP A 256 1.11 -14.77 -20.64
CA TRP A 256 2.29 -14.55 -19.78
C TRP A 256 3.41 -13.72 -20.42
N ASN A 257 3.73 -13.93 -21.69
CA ASN A 257 4.81 -13.18 -22.35
C ASN A 257 4.46 -11.69 -22.46
N THR A 258 3.23 -11.39 -22.86
CA THR A 258 2.73 -10.01 -22.94
C THR A 258 2.69 -9.33 -21.57
N ILE A 259 2.33 -10.07 -20.50
CA ILE A 259 2.39 -9.55 -19.12
C ILE A 259 3.82 -9.11 -18.81
N ILE A 260 4.80 -10.01 -18.99
CA ILE A 260 6.20 -9.73 -18.63
C ILE A 260 6.80 -8.58 -19.47
N GLU A 261 6.50 -8.52 -20.76
CA GLU A 261 6.93 -7.40 -21.61
C GLU A 261 6.36 -6.06 -21.13
N SER A 262 5.09 -6.05 -20.70
CA SER A 262 4.43 -4.86 -20.16
C SER A 262 5.05 -4.41 -18.84
N ILE A 263 5.36 -5.35 -17.94
CA ILE A 263 6.03 -5.05 -16.66
C ILE A 263 7.41 -4.44 -16.89
N LYS A 264 8.21 -5.03 -17.78
CA LYS A 264 9.54 -4.48 -18.13
C LYS A 264 9.43 -3.08 -18.73
N LYS A 265 8.43 -2.84 -19.58
CA LYS A 265 8.16 -1.51 -20.12
C LYS A 265 7.81 -0.52 -19.01
N TRP A 266 6.90 -0.88 -18.10
CA TRP A 266 6.51 -0.02 -16.97
C TRP A 266 7.65 0.24 -16.00
N GLN A 267 8.54 -0.73 -15.80
CA GLN A 267 9.78 -0.57 -15.04
C GLN A 267 10.67 0.53 -15.63
N VAL A 268 10.97 0.45 -16.94
CA VAL A 268 11.77 1.48 -17.63
C VAL A 268 11.11 2.86 -17.57
N GLN A 269 9.78 2.90 -17.52
CA GLN A 269 9.00 4.13 -17.42
C GLN A 269 8.81 4.66 -15.99
N GLY A 270 9.29 3.96 -14.96
CA GLY A 270 9.11 4.36 -13.55
C GLY A 270 7.68 4.17 -13.02
N LYS A 271 6.86 3.35 -13.67
CA LYS A 271 5.43 3.16 -13.37
C LYS A 271 5.12 2.04 -12.35
N LEU A 272 6.13 1.37 -11.80
CA LEU A 272 5.92 0.24 -10.89
C LEU A 272 5.25 0.65 -9.57
N PHE A 273 5.45 1.89 -9.12
CA PHE A 273 4.69 2.39 -7.95
C PHE A 273 3.18 2.41 -8.24
N GLY A 274 2.76 2.90 -9.42
CA GLY A 274 1.36 2.88 -9.84
C GLY A 274 0.78 1.47 -10.01
N LEU A 275 1.61 0.47 -10.34
CA LEU A 275 1.20 -0.93 -10.41
C LEU A 275 0.74 -1.47 -9.04
N SER A 276 1.38 -1.05 -7.96
CA SER A 276 1.05 -1.52 -6.61
C SER A 276 -0.44 -1.30 -6.28
N ALA A 277 -0.96 -0.12 -6.58
CA ALA A 277 -2.38 0.23 -6.37
C ALA A 277 -3.32 -0.77 -7.05
N HIS A 278 -3.04 -1.12 -8.30
CA HIS A 278 -3.83 -2.08 -9.05
C HIS A 278 -3.74 -3.49 -8.46
N LEU A 279 -2.55 -3.94 -8.06
CA LEU A 279 -2.36 -5.25 -7.43
C LEU A 279 -3.19 -5.35 -6.14
N TYR A 280 -3.06 -4.41 -5.21
CA TYR A 280 -3.79 -4.45 -3.92
C TYR A 280 -5.32 -4.30 -4.06
N HIS A 281 -5.80 -3.90 -5.23
CA HIS A 281 -7.22 -3.86 -5.59
C HIS A 281 -7.69 -5.03 -6.47
N THR A 282 -6.82 -5.96 -6.78
CA THR A 282 -7.14 -7.18 -7.52
C THR A 282 -7.46 -8.31 -6.56
N TYR A 283 -8.61 -8.93 -6.75
CA TYR A 283 -9.16 -9.98 -5.89
C TYR A 283 -9.37 -11.28 -6.67
N ILE A 284 -9.40 -12.41 -5.95
CA ILE A 284 -9.68 -13.75 -6.49
C ILE A 284 -10.98 -13.78 -7.33
N ARG A 285 -11.97 -12.96 -6.97
CA ARG A 285 -13.26 -12.90 -7.69
C ARG A 285 -13.13 -12.33 -9.11
N ASP A 286 -12.09 -11.53 -9.38
CA ASP A 286 -11.92 -10.79 -10.65
C ASP A 286 -11.41 -11.68 -11.78
N PHE A 287 -10.92 -12.88 -11.47
CA PHE A 287 -10.49 -13.87 -12.46
C PHE A 287 -11.61 -14.83 -12.81
N ASP A 288 -11.83 -15.04 -14.11
CA ASP A 288 -12.80 -15.96 -14.70
C ASP A 288 -12.21 -17.34 -15.02
N THR A 289 -10.90 -17.42 -15.27
CA THR A 289 -10.22 -18.67 -15.62
C THR A 289 -9.05 -18.99 -14.70
N LYS A 290 -8.76 -20.30 -14.59
CA LYS A 290 -7.58 -20.83 -13.89
C LYS A 290 -6.28 -20.20 -14.42
N ASP A 291 -6.11 -20.14 -15.75
CA ASP A 291 -4.89 -19.62 -16.39
C ASP A 291 -4.59 -18.16 -16.01
N LYS A 292 -5.60 -17.29 -16.01
CA LYS A 292 -5.41 -15.88 -15.63
C LYS A 292 -5.08 -15.73 -14.14
N PHE A 293 -5.71 -16.52 -13.29
CA PHE A 293 -5.40 -16.56 -11.86
C PHE A 293 -3.96 -17.05 -11.62
N GLU A 294 -3.53 -18.11 -12.28
CA GLU A 294 -2.17 -18.63 -12.18
C GLU A 294 -1.14 -17.61 -12.69
N ASN A 295 -1.41 -16.95 -13.83
CA ASN A 295 -0.56 -15.88 -14.36
C ASN A 295 -0.46 -14.69 -13.40
N TYR A 296 -1.53 -14.37 -12.67
CA TYR A 296 -1.50 -13.35 -11.62
C TYR A 296 -0.56 -13.73 -10.48
N LEU A 297 -0.62 -14.97 -9.98
CA LEU A 297 0.30 -15.42 -8.93
C LEU A 297 1.75 -15.48 -9.41
N ARG A 298 1.98 -15.91 -10.66
CA ARG A 298 3.30 -15.82 -11.30
C ARG A 298 3.82 -14.39 -11.38
N LEU A 299 2.94 -13.43 -11.68
CA LEU A 299 3.29 -12.01 -11.71
C LEU A 299 3.74 -11.52 -10.33
N LEU A 300 3.05 -11.89 -9.25
CA LEU A 300 3.46 -11.51 -7.88
C LEU A 300 4.86 -12.05 -7.55
N PHE A 301 5.12 -13.33 -7.82
CA PHE A 301 6.45 -13.92 -7.59
C PHE A 301 7.54 -13.28 -8.46
N TYR A 302 7.22 -12.97 -9.72
CA TYR A 302 8.14 -12.25 -10.60
C TYR A 302 8.50 -10.86 -10.06
N LEU A 303 7.51 -10.09 -9.61
CA LEU A 303 7.71 -8.75 -9.04
C LEU A 303 8.51 -8.80 -7.73
N GLY A 304 8.23 -9.76 -6.86
CA GLY A 304 8.98 -9.97 -5.63
C GLY A 304 10.45 -10.30 -5.90
N ALA A 305 10.72 -11.21 -6.85
CA ALA A 305 12.09 -11.53 -7.26
C ALA A 305 12.80 -10.35 -7.96
N LEU A 306 12.06 -9.47 -8.63
CA LEU A 306 12.59 -8.26 -9.25
C LEU A 306 13.00 -7.22 -8.19
N GLU A 307 12.18 -7.03 -7.16
CA GLU A 307 12.45 -6.14 -6.03
C GLU A 307 13.76 -6.48 -5.32
N GLU A 308 14.02 -7.77 -5.06
CA GLU A 308 15.26 -8.22 -4.42
C GLU A 308 16.52 -7.92 -5.24
N LYS A 309 16.39 -7.87 -6.58
CA LYS A 309 17.52 -7.61 -7.48
C LYS A 309 17.83 -6.13 -7.61
N GLU A 310 16.82 -5.28 -7.51
CA GLU A 310 16.96 -3.85 -7.75
C GLU A 310 16.49 -3.04 -6.53
N ARG A 311 17.44 -2.71 -5.65
CA ARG A 311 17.20 -2.01 -4.37
C ARG A 311 16.53 -0.63 -4.48
N ASN A 312 16.36 -0.07 -5.68
CA ASN A 312 15.83 1.28 -5.93
C ASN A 312 14.48 1.31 -6.68
N LEU A 313 13.71 0.23 -6.67
CA LEU A 313 12.52 0.10 -7.52
C LEU A 313 11.29 0.96 -7.13
N ASN A 314 11.32 1.74 -6.04
CA ASN A 314 10.15 2.47 -5.52
C ASN A 314 8.88 1.57 -5.49
N PHE A 315 9.06 0.29 -5.23
CA PHE A 315 8.03 -0.75 -5.22
C PHE A 315 8.34 -1.72 -4.09
N HIS A 316 7.30 -2.13 -3.37
CA HIS A 316 7.41 -3.13 -2.32
C HIS A 316 6.22 -4.09 -2.38
N LEU A 317 6.50 -5.38 -2.52
CA LEU A 317 5.48 -6.42 -2.48
C LEU A 317 5.26 -6.91 -1.05
N ASP A 318 4.06 -6.68 -0.53
CA ASP A 318 3.70 -7.07 0.83
C ASP A 318 3.40 -8.57 0.94
N PHE A 319 4.07 -9.25 1.86
CA PHE A 319 3.88 -10.69 2.09
C PHE A 319 2.48 -11.03 2.62
N ASP A 320 1.83 -10.15 3.38
CA ASP A 320 0.43 -10.35 3.81
C ASP A 320 -0.53 -10.35 2.62
N TYR A 321 -0.23 -9.55 1.60
CA TYR A 321 -1.03 -9.55 0.39
C TYR A 321 -0.82 -10.84 -0.41
N VAL A 322 0.43 -11.27 -0.59
CA VAL A 322 0.71 -12.53 -1.30
C VAL A 322 0.08 -13.71 -0.56
N ASP A 323 0.20 -13.79 0.77
CA ASP A 323 -0.47 -14.82 1.58
C ASP A 323 -1.99 -14.83 1.36
N ARG A 324 -2.65 -13.66 1.42
CA ARG A 324 -4.09 -13.57 1.11
C ARG A 324 -4.45 -14.00 -0.30
N CYS A 325 -3.55 -13.83 -1.28
CA CYS A 325 -3.78 -14.26 -2.66
C CYS A 325 -3.64 -15.77 -2.85
N ILE A 326 -2.77 -16.42 -2.07
CA ILE A 326 -2.54 -17.87 -2.16
C ILE A 326 -3.37 -18.69 -1.15
N SER A 327 -3.88 -18.04 -0.10
CA SER A 327 -4.62 -18.71 0.96
C SER A 327 -5.92 -19.33 0.43
N ASN A 328 -6.02 -20.66 0.56
CA ASN A 328 -7.17 -21.47 0.17
C ASN A 328 -8.18 -21.64 1.31
N TYR A 329 -8.29 -20.67 2.22
CA TYR A 329 -9.28 -20.67 3.30
C TYR A 329 -10.69 -21.02 2.78
N GLU A 330 -11.36 -21.95 3.47
CA GLU A 330 -12.67 -22.54 3.10
C GLU A 330 -12.71 -23.20 1.70
N SER A 331 -11.55 -23.60 1.19
CA SER A 331 -11.38 -24.18 -0.14
C SER A 331 -11.84 -23.24 -1.28
N ARG A 332 -11.79 -21.92 -1.08
CA ARG A 332 -12.31 -20.92 -2.02
C ARG A 332 -11.60 -20.92 -3.38
N ILE A 333 -10.30 -21.18 -3.41
CA ILE A 333 -9.48 -21.17 -4.64
C ILE A 333 -9.62 -22.52 -5.35
N SER A 334 -9.44 -23.62 -4.62
CA SER A 334 -9.55 -24.97 -5.16
C SER A 334 -10.93 -25.22 -5.78
N LYS A 335 -12.02 -24.82 -5.11
CA LYS A 335 -13.39 -24.93 -5.64
C LYS A 335 -13.59 -24.10 -6.91
N LYS A 336 -13.05 -22.88 -6.97
CA LYS A 336 -13.27 -21.96 -8.10
C LYS A 336 -12.47 -22.35 -9.34
N PHE A 337 -11.20 -22.70 -9.20
CA PHE A 337 -10.28 -22.86 -10.34
C PHE A 337 -9.79 -24.29 -10.57
N TYR A 338 -9.92 -25.18 -9.59
CA TYR A 338 -9.37 -26.54 -9.63
C TYR A 338 -10.42 -27.63 -9.41
N GLY A 339 -11.72 -27.31 -9.54
CA GLY A 339 -12.80 -28.28 -9.36
C GLY A 339 -12.85 -28.93 -7.97
N GLY A 340 -12.32 -28.25 -6.95
CA GLY A 340 -12.17 -28.78 -5.59
C GLY A 340 -10.90 -29.59 -5.34
N ASN A 341 -10.02 -29.75 -6.34
CA ASN A 341 -8.77 -30.49 -6.20
C ASN A 341 -7.68 -29.63 -5.53
N VAL A 342 -7.56 -29.75 -4.21
CA VAL A 342 -6.54 -29.04 -3.42
C VAL A 342 -5.11 -29.45 -3.81
N GLN A 343 -4.90 -30.72 -4.17
CA GLN A 343 -3.57 -31.22 -4.53
C GLN A 343 -3.07 -30.62 -5.84
N GLU A 344 -3.95 -30.44 -6.83
CA GLU A 344 -3.59 -29.77 -8.08
C GLU A 344 -3.20 -28.31 -7.83
N TYR A 345 -3.90 -27.62 -6.94
CA TYR A 345 -3.54 -26.25 -6.56
C TYR A 345 -2.19 -26.19 -5.81
N ARG A 346 -1.97 -27.13 -4.88
CA ARG A 346 -0.69 -27.29 -4.17
C ARG A 346 0.47 -27.49 -5.14
N VAL A 347 0.34 -28.39 -6.12
CA VAL A 347 1.37 -28.62 -7.15
C VAL A 347 1.68 -27.34 -7.92
N PHE A 348 0.66 -26.55 -8.27
CA PHE A 348 0.88 -25.26 -8.91
C PHE A 348 1.65 -24.28 -7.99
N LEU A 349 1.26 -24.15 -6.72
CA LEU A 349 1.96 -23.26 -5.77
C LEU A 349 3.42 -23.69 -5.58
N LEU A 350 3.68 -24.97 -5.38
CA LEU A 350 5.03 -25.52 -5.29
C LEU A 350 5.86 -25.16 -6.53
N SER A 351 5.24 -25.17 -7.72
CA SER A 351 5.93 -24.79 -8.96
C SER A 351 6.43 -23.33 -8.97
N LEU A 352 5.81 -22.43 -8.21
CA LEU A 352 6.26 -21.03 -8.09
C LEU A 352 7.60 -20.94 -7.35
N PHE A 353 7.84 -21.84 -6.41
CA PHE A 353 9.08 -21.91 -5.63
C PHE A 353 10.17 -22.70 -6.38
N TYR A 354 9.85 -23.91 -6.85
CA TYR A 354 10.86 -24.81 -7.45
C TYR A 354 11.34 -24.39 -8.85
N TYR A 355 10.55 -23.63 -9.60
CA TYR A 355 10.98 -23.08 -10.91
C TYR A 355 11.51 -21.65 -10.85
N ALA A 356 11.66 -21.10 -9.64
CA ALA A 356 12.31 -19.81 -9.46
C ALA A 356 13.77 -19.86 -9.92
N LYS A 357 14.33 -18.68 -10.21
CA LYS A 357 15.74 -18.57 -10.59
C LYS A 357 16.57 -18.32 -9.33
N PHE A 358 17.68 -19.05 -9.22
CA PHE A 358 18.73 -18.76 -8.24
C PHE A 358 19.05 -17.24 -8.23
N PRO A 359 19.22 -16.60 -7.04
CA PRO A 359 19.44 -17.17 -5.70
C PRO A 359 18.21 -17.28 -4.77
N TYR A 360 16.98 -17.36 -5.31
CA TYR A 360 15.76 -17.69 -4.51
C TYR A 360 15.47 -16.78 -3.31
N ILE A 361 15.96 -15.54 -3.31
CA ILE A 361 15.89 -14.65 -2.14
C ILE A 361 14.44 -14.37 -1.75
N PHE A 362 13.62 -13.97 -2.72
CA PHE A 362 12.21 -13.65 -2.50
C PHE A 362 11.45 -14.89 -2.00
N GLU A 363 11.60 -16.01 -2.71
CA GLU A 363 10.95 -17.28 -2.44
C GLU A 363 11.27 -17.78 -1.02
N THR A 364 12.52 -17.67 -0.60
CA THR A 364 12.93 -18.05 0.77
C THR A 364 12.30 -17.13 1.81
N ARG A 365 12.31 -15.81 1.59
CA ARG A 365 11.74 -14.85 2.53
C ARG A 365 10.23 -15.05 2.71
N ILE A 366 9.50 -15.27 1.62
CA ILE A 366 8.07 -15.53 1.71
C ILE A 366 7.78 -16.91 2.32
N CYS A 367 8.59 -17.94 2.06
CA CYS A 367 8.46 -19.23 2.76
C CYS A 367 8.59 -19.08 4.29
N LYS A 368 9.56 -18.28 4.77
CA LYS A 368 9.68 -17.98 6.21
C LYS A 368 8.44 -17.27 6.75
N TYR A 369 7.89 -16.34 5.98
CA TYR A 369 6.67 -15.63 6.33
C TYR A 369 5.50 -16.60 6.49
N LEU A 370 5.27 -17.42 5.47
CA LEU A 370 4.20 -18.41 5.44
C LEU A 370 4.35 -19.46 6.54
N TYR A 371 5.58 -19.89 6.87
CA TYR A 371 5.82 -20.88 7.92
C TYR A 371 5.22 -20.47 9.28
N LYS A 372 5.21 -19.17 9.59
CA LYS A 372 4.60 -18.65 10.82
C LYS A 372 3.07 -18.73 10.79
N GLY A 373 2.46 -18.58 9.62
CA GLY A 373 1.01 -18.49 9.43
C GLY A 373 0.31 -19.79 9.06
N VAL A 374 1.04 -20.80 8.56
CA VAL A 374 0.46 -22.11 8.19
C VAL A 374 0.09 -22.90 9.45
N TYR A 375 -1.16 -23.37 9.52
CA TYR A 375 -1.70 -24.15 10.63
C TYR A 375 -1.76 -25.66 10.35
N ASP A 376 -1.40 -26.09 9.13
CA ASP A 376 -1.50 -27.48 8.65
C ASP A 376 -2.95 -28.01 8.68
N SER A 377 -3.90 -27.19 8.22
CA SER A 377 -5.31 -27.58 8.06
C SER A 377 -5.54 -28.40 6.78
N GLU A 378 -6.62 -29.20 6.72
CA GLU A 378 -6.97 -29.95 5.50
C GLU A 378 -7.29 -29.05 4.29
N ASP A 379 -7.63 -27.78 4.53
CA ASP A 379 -7.91 -26.78 3.50
C ASP A 379 -6.65 -26.01 3.05
N ASP A 380 -5.53 -26.15 3.76
CA ASP A 380 -4.29 -25.41 3.48
C ASP A 380 -3.67 -25.90 2.17
N ALA A 381 -3.35 -24.95 1.29
CA ALA A 381 -2.75 -25.28 -0.01
C ALA A 381 -1.25 -25.64 0.08
N LEU A 382 -0.57 -25.19 1.14
CA LEU A 382 0.82 -25.51 1.46
C LEU A 382 0.90 -25.98 2.90
N THR A 383 1.69 -27.02 3.16
CA THR A 383 1.96 -27.49 4.52
C THR A 383 3.29 -26.95 5.04
N LYS A 384 3.51 -27.01 6.36
CA LYS A 384 4.83 -26.74 6.95
C LYS A 384 5.91 -27.64 6.37
N GLN A 385 5.57 -28.88 6.01
CA GLN A 385 6.52 -29.80 5.40
C GLN A 385 6.93 -29.32 4.00
N ASP A 386 6.01 -28.82 3.17
CA ASP A 386 6.35 -28.24 1.86
C ASP A 386 7.38 -27.11 1.98
N ILE A 387 7.18 -26.24 2.98
CA ILE A 387 8.07 -25.11 3.25
C ILE A 387 9.44 -25.60 3.70
N LYS A 388 9.50 -26.58 4.61
CA LYS A 388 10.75 -27.19 5.06
C LYS A 388 11.52 -27.81 3.89
N ASP A 389 10.83 -28.57 3.04
CA ASP A 389 11.42 -29.25 1.88
C ASP A 389 12.01 -28.22 0.91
N PHE A 390 11.30 -27.12 0.62
CA PHE A 390 11.81 -26.06 -0.25
C PHE A 390 13.02 -25.35 0.35
N VAL A 391 13.00 -25.03 1.65
CA VAL A 391 14.14 -24.38 2.33
C VAL A 391 15.39 -25.27 2.29
N VAL A 392 15.24 -26.58 2.44
CA VAL A 392 16.35 -27.55 2.29
C VAL A 392 16.82 -27.61 0.84
N TYR A 393 15.90 -27.62 -0.12
CA TYR A 393 16.23 -27.60 -1.55
C TYR A 393 17.04 -26.36 -1.94
N GLU A 394 16.62 -25.18 -1.49
CA GLU A 394 17.31 -23.92 -1.75
C GLU A 394 18.73 -23.91 -1.18
N PHE A 395 18.86 -24.27 0.10
CA PHE A 395 20.15 -24.33 0.78
C PHE A 395 21.12 -25.29 0.08
N ARG A 396 20.64 -26.47 -0.32
CA ARG A 396 21.41 -27.46 -1.06
C ARG A 396 21.91 -26.91 -2.40
N ASN A 397 21.01 -26.35 -3.21
CA ASN A 397 21.38 -25.81 -4.52
C ASN A 397 22.39 -24.67 -4.40
N PHE A 398 22.25 -23.83 -3.36
CA PHE A 398 23.22 -22.78 -3.11
C PHE A 398 24.59 -23.37 -2.77
N ILE A 399 24.67 -24.38 -1.90
CA ILE A 399 25.92 -25.03 -1.55
C ILE A 399 26.61 -25.68 -2.75
N GLU A 400 25.86 -26.22 -3.72
CA GLU A 400 26.46 -26.83 -4.91
C GLU A 400 27.29 -25.81 -5.71
N VAL A 401 26.75 -24.60 -5.90
CA VAL A 401 27.36 -23.55 -6.73
C VAL A 401 28.16 -22.51 -5.95
N MET A 402 28.17 -22.57 -4.62
CA MET A 402 28.84 -21.55 -3.80
C MET A 402 30.36 -21.55 -4.00
N GLU A 403 30.91 -20.35 -4.11
CA GLU A 403 32.30 -20.07 -3.80
C GLU A 403 32.34 -19.40 -2.42
N TYR A 404 33.33 -19.76 -1.59
CA TYR A 404 33.45 -19.20 -0.24
C TYR A 404 34.06 -17.80 -0.32
N ASP A 405 33.20 -16.80 -0.55
CA ASP A 405 33.51 -15.37 -0.51
C ASP A 405 32.38 -14.63 0.23
N ASN A 406 32.73 -13.55 0.93
CA ASN A 406 31.84 -12.48 1.42
C ASN A 406 30.56 -12.93 2.17
N ASN A 407 30.65 -13.52 3.38
CA ASN A 407 29.53 -13.83 4.30
C ASN A 407 28.37 -14.68 3.72
N ASN A 408 28.50 -15.19 2.49
CA ASN A 408 27.44 -15.84 1.74
C ASN A 408 26.86 -17.07 2.47
N PHE A 409 27.69 -17.81 3.20
CA PHE A 409 27.24 -18.97 3.98
C PHE A 409 26.38 -18.59 5.19
N PHE A 410 26.82 -17.64 6.01
CA PHE A 410 26.08 -17.24 7.22
C PHE A 410 24.76 -16.55 6.88
N ASP A 411 24.76 -15.72 5.84
CA ASP A 411 23.55 -15.08 5.33
C ASP A 411 22.57 -16.12 4.77
N LEU A 412 23.06 -17.12 4.03
CA LEU A 412 22.24 -18.25 3.60
C LEU A 412 21.69 -19.04 4.80
N PHE A 413 22.54 -19.43 5.74
CA PHE A 413 22.14 -20.21 6.92
C PHE A 413 21.04 -19.50 7.73
N ASN A 414 21.22 -18.19 7.96
CA ASN A 414 20.23 -17.38 8.64
C ASN A 414 18.94 -17.24 7.81
N ARG A 415 19.03 -17.17 6.47
CA ARG A 415 17.86 -17.20 5.59
C ARG A 415 17.12 -18.53 5.71
N SER A 416 17.80 -19.66 5.74
CA SER A 416 17.19 -20.99 5.87
C SER A 416 16.75 -21.36 7.29
N THR A 417 17.01 -20.51 8.28
CA THR A 417 16.51 -20.67 9.65
C THR A 417 15.04 -20.23 9.74
N LEU A 418 14.17 -21.13 10.18
CA LEU A 418 12.74 -20.88 10.38
C LEU A 418 12.46 -20.39 11.81
N LEU A 419 11.26 -19.87 12.06
CA LEU A 419 10.81 -19.46 13.40
C LEU A 419 9.56 -20.25 13.78
N GLU A 420 9.58 -20.87 14.95
CA GLU A 420 8.47 -21.65 15.48
C GLU A 420 7.95 -21.03 16.77
N ASN A 421 6.62 -20.90 16.85
CA ASN A 421 5.93 -20.50 18.06
C ASN A 421 5.87 -21.69 19.01
N TYR A 422 6.26 -21.50 20.27
CA TYR A 422 6.12 -22.50 21.32
C TYR A 422 5.57 -21.87 22.60
N GLN A 423 4.80 -22.67 23.35
CA GLN A 423 4.36 -22.32 24.69
C GLN A 423 5.39 -22.85 25.69
N GLN A 424 5.83 -21.98 26.62
CA GLN A 424 6.77 -22.35 27.66
C GLN A 424 6.12 -23.28 28.70
N GLU A 425 4.82 -23.08 28.97
CA GLU A 425 4.00 -23.91 29.84
C GLU A 425 2.64 -24.18 29.19
N ILE A 426 2.19 -25.44 29.29
CA ILE A 426 0.87 -25.87 28.79
C ILE A 426 -0.22 -25.07 29.53
N GLY A 427 -1.00 -24.29 28.78
CA GLY A 427 -2.10 -23.47 29.31
C GLY A 427 -1.73 -22.01 29.60
N SER A 428 -0.50 -21.58 29.32
CA SER A 428 -0.15 -20.15 29.33
C SER A 428 -0.60 -19.46 28.03
N ASN A 429 -1.04 -18.21 28.13
CA ASN A 429 -1.34 -17.35 26.96
C ASN A 429 -0.09 -16.66 26.38
N VAL A 430 1.11 -17.05 26.84
CA VAL A 430 2.37 -16.44 26.43
C VAL A 430 3.06 -17.35 25.43
N TRP A 431 3.21 -16.84 24.21
CA TRP A 431 3.89 -17.52 23.12
C TRP A 431 5.28 -16.93 22.93
N TYR A 432 6.27 -17.79 22.76
CA TYR A 432 7.64 -17.41 22.46
C TYR A 432 8.02 -17.89 21.06
N GLU A 433 8.86 -17.12 20.37
CA GLU A 433 9.46 -17.54 19.12
C GLU A 433 10.82 -18.20 19.40
N ARG A 434 11.07 -19.38 18.81
CA ARG A 434 12.40 -19.99 18.76
C ARG A 434 12.86 -20.19 17.33
N GLU A 435 14.17 -20.09 17.12
CA GLU A 435 14.79 -20.52 15.88
C GLU A 435 14.64 -22.03 15.69
N LEU A 436 14.17 -22.43 14.52
CA LEU A 436 14.11 -23.82 14.08
C LEU A 436 15.12 -24.00 12.94
N ILE A 437 16.17 -24.77 13.22
CA ILE A 437 17.18 -25.16 12.24
C ILE A 437 16.94 -26.63 11.90
N LEU A 438 16.65 -26.89 10.63
CA LEU A 438 16.32 -28.24 10.16
C LEU A 438 17.55 -29.15 10.23
N PRO A 439 17.39 -30.43 10.63
CA PRO A 439 18.51 -31.38 10.69
C PRO A 439 19.30 -31.46 9.38
N GLU A 440 18.63 -31.44 8.24
CA GLU A 440 19.22 -31.49 6.91
C GLU A 440 20.11 -30.26 6.64
N ILE A 441 19.71 -29.09 7.13
CA ILE A 441 20.51 -27.86 7.02
C ILE A 441 21.78 -27.97 7.86
N LYS A 442 21.72 -28.61 9.04
CA LYS A 442 22.91 -28.87 9.87
C LYS A 442 23.88 -29.81 9.16
N GLU A 443 23.38 -30.88 8.57
CA GLU A 443 24.22 -31.82 7.80
C GLU A 443 24.82 -31.17 6.55
N LEU A 444 24.03 -30.38 5.80
CA LEU A 444 24.54 -29.63 4.66
C LEU A 444 25.59 -28.58 5.09
N SER A 445 25.43 -27.97 6.27
CA SER A 445 26.41 -27.04 6.82
C SER A 445 27.74 -27.72 7.14
N LYS A 446 27.72 -28.96 7.65
CA LYS A 446 28.94 -29.76 7.86
C LYS A 446 29.68 -30.00 6.55
N LEU A 447 28.98 -30.21 5.43
CA LEU A 447 29.59 -30.33 4.11
C LEU A 447 30.27 -29.03 3.66
N VAL A 448 29.72 -27.86 4.01
CA VAL A 448 30.37 -26.58 3.75
C VAL A 448 31.66 -26.47 4.55
N ILE A 449 31.64 -26.85 5.83
CA ILE A 449 32.82 -26.81 6.72
C ILE A 449 33.94 -27.70 6.17
N THR A 450 33.62 -28.90 5.66
CA THR A 450 34.65 -29.79 5.10
C THR A 450 35.14 -29.33 3.73
N ARG A 451 34.30 -28.69 2.93
CA ARG A 451 34.67 -28.14 1.61
C ARG A 451 35.51 -26.86 1.71
N PHE A 452 35.25 -26.01 2.71
CA PHE A 452 35.91 -24.71 2.91
C PHE A 452 36.37 -24.51 4.36
N PRO A 453 37.22 -25.39 4.88
CA PRO A 453 37.55 -25.42 6.30
C PRO A 453 38.31 -24.18 6.75
N ASP A 454 39.32 -23.72 5.99
CA ASP A 454 40.14 -22.57 6.40
C ASP A 454 39.32 -21.29 6.50
N GLN A 455 38.42 -21.06 5.55
CA GLN A 455 37.56 -19.88 5.54
C GLN A 455 36.51 -19.95 6.66
N PHE A 456 35.85 -21.10 6.84
CA PHE A 456 34.89 -21.28 7.92
C PHE A 456 35.53 -21.10 9.29
N LEU A 457 36.65 -21.77 9.56
CA LEU A 457 37.40 -21.66 10.80
C LEU A 457 37.87 -20.23 11.05
N THR A 458 38.19 -19.48 9.98
CA THR A 458 38.49 -18.06 10.09
C THR A 458 37.30 -17.24 10.53
N ASP A 459 36.13 -17.48 9.95
CA ASP A 459 34.92 -16.70 10.23
C ASP A 459 34.35 -16.94 11.62
N ILE A 460 34.44 -18.16 12.14
CA ILE A 460 33.93 -18.50 13.46
C ILE A 460 34.81 -18.02 14.62
N LEU A 461 35.96 -17.41 14.37
CA LEU A 461 36.74 -16.77 15.43
C LEU A 461 36.18 -15.38 15.72
N ASP A 462 35.90 -15.13 17.00
CA ASP A 462 35.33 -13.88 17.53
C ASP A 462 36.28 -13.26 18.58
N ASP A 463 36.30 -11.94 18.66
CA ASP A 463 37.12 -11.17 19.59
C ASP A 463 36.38 -10.80 20.90
N GLY A 464 35.18 -11.34 21.11
CA GLY A 464 34.39 -11.19 22.33
C GLY A 464 33.64 -9.85 22.45
N GLY A 465 33.72 -9.00 21.41
CA GLY A 465 32.97 -7.76 21.32
C GLY A 465 33.16 -6.80 22.51
N ARG A 466 32.15 -5.96 22.77
CA ARG A 466 32.17 -4.95 23.86
C ARG A 466 32.07 -5.52 25.28
N LYS A 467 31.69 -6.80 25.46
CA LYS A 467 31.30 -7.36 26.77
C LYS A 467 32.47 -7.79 27.65
N LYS A 468 33.69 -7.92 27.13
CA LYS A 468 34.86 -8.44 27.86
C LYS A 468 36.11 -7.54 27.83
N TYR A 469 35.98 -6.25 27.50
CA TYR A 469 37.02 -5.27 27.82
C TYR A 469 37.02 -5.03 29.33
N SER A 470 37.79 -5.85 30.05
CA SER A 470 38.15 -5.53 31.43
C SER A 470 38.90 -4.21 31.44
N LYS A 471 38.75 -3.43 32.52
CA LYS A 471 39.41 -2.13 32.72
C LYS A 471 40.95 -2.18 32.68
N ASP A 472 41.55 -3.36 32.57
CA ASP A 472 42.98 -3.54 32.31
C ASP A 472 43.24 -3.74 30.81
N ASN A 473 43.68 -2.64 30.19
CA ASN A 473 44.07 -2.51 28.80
C ASN A 473 45.09 -3.60 28.35
N GLN A 474 44.96 -3.99 27.06
CA GLN A 474 45.98 -4.56 26.15
C GLN A 474 45.98 -6.07 25.82
N LYS A 475 45.11 -6.91 26.37
CA LYS A 475 45.04 -8.31 25.89
C LYS A 475 43.96 -8.50 24.83
N GLN A 476 44.43 -8.63 23.60
CA GLN A 476 43.67 -9.12 22.45
C GLN A 476 43.25 -10.57 22.72
N ILE A 477 41.98 -10.76 23.05
CA ILE A 477 41.41 -12.09 23.39
C ILE A 477 40.52 -12.58 22.25
N ILE A 478 40.55 -13.89 22.02
CA ILE A 478 39.86 -14.56 20.91
C ILE A 478 39.17 -15.82 21.43
N GLY A 479 37.98 -16.11 20.91
CA GLY A 479 37.16 -17.27 21.24
C GLY A 479 36.47 -17.85 20.00
N ILE A 480 35.76 -18.95 20.19
CA ILE A 480 34.94 -19.59 19.15
C ILE A 480 33.53 -19.00 19.22
N ASN A 481 33.01 -18.54 18.09
CA ASN A 481 31.69 -17.94 17.98
C ASN A 481 30.60 -18.98 18.28
N SER A 482 29.60 -18.60 19.08
CA SER A 482 28.48 -19.46 19.48
C SER A 482 27.60 -19.93 18.31
N PHE A 483 27.78 -19.38 17.10
CA PHE A 483 27.17 -19.89 15.88
C PHE A 483 27.39 -21.40 15.70
N VAL A 484 28.54 -21.94 16.11
CA VAL A 484 28.80 -23.39 15.99
C VAL A 484 27.76 -24.23 16.73
N LEU A 485 27.18 -23.74 17.82
CA LEU A 485 26.13 -24.40 18.59
C LEU A 485 24.78 -24.46 17.85
N LYS A 486 24.62 -23.69 16.76
CA LYS A 486 23.46 -23.82 15.86
C LYS A 486 23.55 -25.08 15.01
N ILE A 487 24.76 -25.56 14.72
CA ILE A 487 25.02 -26.75 13.88
C ILE A 487 25.33 -27.97 14.75
N PHE A 488 26.11 -27.81 15.81
CA PHE A 488 26.59 -28.87 16.68
C PHE A 488 25.93 -28.83 18.06
N PRO A 489 25.74 -29.97 18.75
CA PRO A 489 25.16 -29.98 20.10
C PRO A 489 26.05 -29.30 21.15
N SER A 490 27.37 -29.34 20.97
CA SER A 490 28.35 -28.71 21.85
C SER A 490 29.60 -28.26 21.08
N TYR A 491 30.44 -27.43 21.72
CA TYR A 491 31.77 -27.13 21.16
C TYR A 491 32.69 -28.35 21.12
N ASP A 492 32.51 -29.32 22.02
CA ASP A 492 33.24 -30.59 21.99
C ASP A 492 32.94 -31.35 20.70
N ASP A 493 31.66 -31.49 20.36
CA ASP A 493 31.23 -32.15 19.13
C ASP A 493 31.76 -31.42 17.88
N PHE A 494 31.77 -30.09 17.90
CA PHE A 494 32.34 -29.30 16.81
C PHE A 494 33.85 -29.53 16.66
N ILE A 495 34.61 -29.46 17.75
CA ILE A 495 36.07 -29.64 17.71
C ILE A 495 36.42 -31.08 17.31
N GLU A 496 35.68 -32.07 17.78
CA GLU A 496 35.86 -33.46 17.37
C GLU A 496 35.55 -33.62 15.88
N PHE A 497 34.48 -33.01 15.38
CA PHE A 497 34.18 -33.00 13.94
C PHE A 497 35.31 -32.38 13.11
N ILE A 498 35.91 -31.26 13.55
CA ILE A 498 37.08 -30.68 12.86
C ILE A 498 38.26 -31.65 12.90
N ARG A 499 38.46 -32.35 14.02
CA ARG A 499 39.55 -33.32 14.18
C ARG A 499 39.40 -34.51 13.24
N THR A 500 38.20 -35.07 13.12
CA THR A 500 37.93 -36.34 12.40
C THR A 500 37.52 -36.17 10.94
N GLU A 501 36.68 -35.18 10.62
CA GLU A 501 36.03 -35.08 9.30
C GLU A 501 36.71 -34.08 8.35
N VAL A 502 37.47 -33.11 8.87
CA VAL A 502 38.23 -32.17 8.03
C VAL A 502 39.56 -32.80 7.65
N ASN A 503 39.86 -32.92 6.35
CA ASN A 503 41.11 -33.49 5.87
C ASN A 503 42.29 -32.51 6.08
N ASP A 504 43.42 -33.01 6.58
CA ASP A 504 44.64 -32.21 6.76
C ASP A 504 45.16 -31.62 5.44
N GLN A 505 44.85 -32.25 4.32
CA GLN A 505 45.21 -31.73 2.98
C GLN A 505 44.27 -30.60 2.52
N SER A 506 43.06 -30.50 3.05
CA SER A 506 42.09 -29.48 2.65
C SER A 506 42.11 -28.23 3.52
N SER A 507 42.93 -28.21 4.58
CA SER A 507 43.02 -27.09 5.52
C SER A 507 44.46 -26.87 5.98
N VAL A 508 45.04 -25.72 5.68
CA VAL A 508 46.34 -25.32 6.24
C VAL A 508 46.22 -24.75 7.66
N PHE A 509 45.01 -24.34 8.06
CA PHE A 509 44.75 -23.71 9.36
C PHE A 509 44.30 -24.70 10.44
N LYS A 510 43.76 -25.87 10.07
CA LYS A 510 43.19 -26.87 11.00
C LYS A 510 44.03 -27.13 12.24
N ASN A 511 45.32 -27.44 12.06
CA ASN A 511 46.18 -27.85 13.18
C ASN A 511 46.39 -26.70 14.19
N GLU A 512 46.62 -25.49 13.70
CA GLU A 512 46.76 -24.32 14.55
C GLU A 512 45.43 -23.96 15.24
N PHE A 513 44.30 -24.10 14.53
CA PHE A 513 42.99 -23.94 15.12
C PHE A 513 42.72 -24.94 16.26
N LEU A 514 43.06 -26.22 16.07
CA LEU A 514 42.90 -27.26 17.09
C LEU A 514 43.80 -27.01 18.30
N GLU A 515 45.04 -26.55 18.09
CA GLU A 515 45.94 -26.15 19.18
C GLU A 515 45.35 -24.99 20.00
N PHE A 516 44.78 -23.99 19.33
CA PHE A 516 44.06 -22.90 19.98
C PHE A 516 42.85 -23.42 20.77
N ALA A 517 42.01 -24.26 20.16
CA ALA A 517 40.80 -24.78 20.75
C ALA A 517 41.07 -25.64 22.00
N ASP A 518 42.15 -26.43 22.00
CA ASP A 518 42.57 -27.27 23.13
C ASP A 518 43.11 -26.43 24.32
N LYS A 519 43.49 -25.17 24.09
CA LYS A 519 43.94 -24.22 25.13
C LYS A 519 42.82 -23.39 25.77
N LEU A 520 41.58 -23.48 25.27
CA LEU A 520 40.45 -22.75 25.83
C LEU A 520 40.05 -23.34 27.21
N PRO A 521 40.03 -22.53 28.31
CA PRO A 521 39.71 -23.01 29.65
C PRO A 521 38.30 -23.59 29.77
N THR A 522 37.34 -22.93 29.13
CA THR A 522 36.06 -23.47 28.71
C THR A 522 35.86 -23.08 27.25
N LYS A 523 35.08 -23.86 26.50
CA LYS A 523 34.93 -23.64 25.05
C LYS A 523 34.10 -22.39 24.68
N ASP A 524 33.55 -21.70 25.70
CA ASP A 524 32.93 -20.38 25.66
C ASP A 524 33.86 -19.23 26.13
N ASP A 525 35.09 -19.56 26.54
CA ASP A 525 36.07 -18.58 27.00
C ASP A 525 36.86 -17.93 25.87
N PHE A 526 37.58 -16.88 26.24
CA PHE A 526 38.41 -16.10 25.33
C PHE A 526 39.82 -16.04 25.91
N ILE A 527 40.81 -16.33 25.08
CA ILE A 527 42.21 -16.34 25.48
C ILE A 527 43.05 -15.45 24.57
N SER A 528 44.20 -15.02 25.08
CA SER A 528 45.24 -14.43 24.25
C SER A 528 45.91 -15.56 23.46
N TYR A 529 45.89 -15.48 22.14
CA TYR A 529 46.53 -16.46 21.26
C TYR A 529 47.13 -15.75 20.04
N ASP A 530 48.37 -16.08 19.69
CA ASP A 530 49.08 -15.51 18.54
C ASP A 530 49.04 -16.50 17.38
N PHE A 531 48.04 -16.35 16.50
CA PHE A 531 47.88 -17.17 15.31
C PHE A 531 48.95 -16.85 14.28
N THR A 532 49.64 -17.84 13.74
CA THR A 532 50.62 -17.75 12.66
C THR A 532 49.99 -17.71 11.27
N TYR A 533 48.77 -18.25 11.10
CA TYR A 533 48.03 -18.23 9.84
C TYR A 533 47.69 -16.80 9.39
N LEU A 534 48.25 -16.39 8.25
CA LEU A 534 48.26 -15.00 7.79
C LEU A 534 46.85 -14.40 7.60
N PRO A 535 45.84 -15.11 7.04
CA PRO A 535 44.49 -14.58 6.94
C PRO A 535 43.88 -14.19 8.29
N ILE A 536 44.14 -14.97 9.34
CA ILE A 536 43.68 -14.66 10.71
C ILE A 536 44.41 -13.45 11.26
N LYS A 537 45.74 -13.40 11.13
CA LYS A 537 46.51 -12.22 11.55
C LYS A 537 45.94 -10.95 10.93
N ASN A 538 45.71 -10.97 9.62
CA ASN A 538 45.16 -9.82 8.90
C ASN A 538 43.76 -9.45 9.39
N LYS A 539 42.86 -10.42 9.54
CA LYS A 539 41.49 -10.21 10.06
C LYS A 539 41.52 -9.57 11.45
N LEU A 540 42.33 -10.10 12.35
CA LEU A 540 42.41 -9.62 13.72
C LEU A 540 43.03 -8.21 13.79
N ILE A 541 44.08 -7.95 13.01
CA ILE A 541 44.67 -6.60 12.90
C ILE A 541 43.62 -5.60 12.41
N GLU A 542 42.83 -5.95 11.40
CA GLU A 542 41.77 -5.07 10.88
C GLU A 542 40.71 -4.77 11.95
N ILE A 543 40.23 -5.80 12.66
CA ILE A 543 39.24 -5.67 13.74
C ILE A 543 39.77 -4.75 14.85
N TRP A 544 41.01 -4.96 15.29
CA TRP A 544 41.59 -4.20 16.38
C TRP A 544 41.97 -2.77 15.98
N THR A 545 42.45 -2.57 14.75
CA THR A 545 42.77 -1.23 14.20
C THR A 545 41.50 -0.38 14.09
N LYS A 546 40.43 -0.90 13.46
CA LYS A 546 39.14 -0.20 13.36
C LYS A 546 38.55 0.17 14.73
N ARG A 547 38.76 -0.66 15.76
CA ARG A 547 38.26 -0.37 17.12
C ARG A 547 39.09 0.70 17.83
N SER A 548 40.41 0.73 17.63
CA SER A 548 41.29 1.78 18.16
C SER A 548 41.01 3.17 17.58
N GLU A 549 40.49 3.25 16.35
CA GLU A 549 40.08 4.51 15.72
C GLU A 549 38.73 5.04 16.23
N ILE A 550 37.82 4.15 16.65
CA ILE A 550 36.47 4.52 17.13
C ILE A 550 36.49 4.84 18.63
N TYR A 551 37.41 4.26 19.40
CA TYR A 551 37.55 4.44 20.84
C TYR A 551 39.03 4.69 21.21
N PRO A 552 39.52 5.94 21.11
CA PRO A 552 40.88 6.29 21.49
C PRO A 552 41.16 6.17 23.00
#